data_AF-A0A841GWR0-F1
#
_entry.id   AF-A0A841GWR0-F1
#
_cell.length_a   1.000
_cell.length_b   1.000
_cell.length_c   1.000
_cell.angle_alpha   90.00
_cell.angle_beta   90.00
_cell.angle_gamma   90.00
#
_symmetry.space_group_name_H-M   'P 1'
#
loop_
_entity.id
_entity.type
_entity.pdbx_description
1 polymer ?
#
loop_
_entity_poly.entity_id
_entity_poly.type
_entity_poly.pdbx_seq_one_letter_code
_entity_poly.pdbx_strand_id
1 'polypeptide(L)'
;MWNFFISHATEEKDAVARPLAIELGARGFTVWYDESSLVMGDSLRRSIDAGLSQSRFGVVILSRHFFSKEWPQRELDGLVSREIGEGKVILPV
;
A
#
# COMPACT_ATOMS: atom_id res chain seq x y z
N MET A 1 -9.42 4.74 13.17
CA MET A 1 -9.31 5.20 11.78
C MET A 1 -7.91 5.74 11.58
N TRP A 2 -7.16 5.21 10.62
CA TRP A 2 -5.77 5.54 10.36
C TRP A 2 -5.66 6.72 9.39
N ASN A 3 -4.53 7.44 9.41
CA ASN A 3 -4.26 8.46 8.41
C ASN A 3 -3.78 7.84 7.10
N PHE A 4 -2.82 6.91 7.19
CA PHE A 4 -2.25 6.22 6.03
C PHE A 4 -2.28 4.71 6.23
N PHE A 5 -2.50 3.95 5.16
CA PHE A 5 -2.01 2.57 5.08
C PHE A 5 -0.87 2.49 4.06
N ILE A 6 0.08 1.57 4.26
CA ILE A 6 1.21 1.35 3.36
C ILE A 6 1.20 -0.08 2.84
N SER A 7 0.76 -0.27 1.60
CA SER A 7 0.87 -1.53 0.89
C SER A 7 2.29 -1.70 0.34
N HIS A 8 2.89 -2.85 0.62
CA HIS A 8 4.26 -3.14 0.21
C HIS A 8 4.48 -4.64 0.10
N ALA A 9 5.47 -5.03 -0.69
CA ALA A 9 5.98 -6.39 -0.65
C ALA A 9 6.73 -6.62 0.67
N THR A 10 6.57 -7.81 1.27
CA THR A 10 7.16 -8.17 2.58
C THR A 10 8.68 -7.91 2.63
N GLU A 11 9.35 -8.06 1.50
CA GLU A 11 10.78 -7.85 1.31
C GLU A 11 11.23 -6.38 1.54
N GLU A 12 10.31 -5.42 1.36
CA GLU A 12 10.55 -3.97 1.48
C GLU A 12 10.17 -3.43 2.87
N LYS A 13 9.64 -4.29 3.73
CA LYS A 13 9.10 -3.89 5.02
C LYS A 13 10.10 -3.10 5.86
N ASP A 14 11.29 -3.65 6.05
CA ASP A 14 12.31 -3.02 6.89
C ASP A 14 13.10 -1.94 6.15
N ALA A 15 13.21 -2.04 4.83
CA ALA A 15 14.00 -1.12 4.02
C ALA A 15 13.25 0.19 3.67
N VAL A 16 11.93 0.13 3.51
CA VAL A 16 11.12 1.26 3.01
C VAL A 16 9.88 1.49 3.86
N ALA A 17 9.02 0.48 4.06
CA ALA A 17 7.71 0.69 4.67
C ALA A 17 7.80 1.14 6.14
N ARG A 18 8.66 0.50 6.93
CA ARG A 18 8.90 0.83 8.34
C ARG A 18 9.54 2.22 8.50
N PRO A 19 10.64 2.57 7.80
CA PRO A 19 11.18 3.94 7.84
C PRO A 19 10.15 5.00 7.49
N LEU A 20 9.34 4.77 6.44
CA LEU A 20 8.29 5.69 6.03
C LEU A 20 7.20 5.84 7.11
N ALA A 21 6.75 4.73 7.70
CA ALA A 21 5.77 4.74 8.77
C ALA A 21 6.28 5.47 10.02
N ILE A 22 7.55 5.29 10.38
CA ILE A 22 8.19 5.97 11.51
C ILE A 22 8.24 7.49 11.26
N GLU A 23 8.66 7.92 10.07
CA GLU A 23 8.75 9.35 9.72
C GLU A 23 7.37 10.02 9.69
N LEU A 24 6.36 9.33 9.13
CA LEU A 24 4.97 9.80 9.18
C LEU A 24 4.44 9.86 10.63
N GLY A 25 4.79 8.87 11.46
CA GLY A 25 4.48 8.84 12.88
C GLY A 25 5.11 9.99 13.67
N ALA A 26 6.36 10.32 13.37
CA ALA A 26 7.08 11.44 13.97
C ALA A 26 6.41 12.80 13.66
N ARG A 27 5.66 12.89 12.56
CA ARG A 27 4.86 14.05 12.16
C ARG A 27 3.44 14.05 12.73
N GLY A 28 3.10 13.07 13.59
CA GLY A 28 1.80 12.96 14.27
C GLY A 28 0.73 12.19 13.48
N PHE A 29 1.10 11.47 12.42
CA PHE A 29 0.15 10.66 11.66
C PHE A 29 0.11 9.20 12.15
N THR A 30 -1.09 8.63 12.15
CA THR A 30 -1.30 7.20 12.41
C THR A 30 -1.16 6.40 11.13
N VAL A 31 -0.29 5.38 11.15
CA VAL A 31 0.04 4.58 9.96
C VAL A 31 -0.16 3.10 10.24
N TRP A 32 -0.84 2.43 9.32
CA TRP A 32 -1.01 0.98 9.32
C TRP A 32 -0.17 0.35 8.21
N TYR A 33 0.77 -0.52 8.56
CA TYR A 33 1.66 -1.16 7.57
C TYR A 33 1.92 -2.65 7.83
N ASP A 34 1.82 -3.16 9.06
CA ASP A 34 2.26 -4.52 9.38
C ASP A 34 1.38 -5.62 8.74
N GLU A 35 0.05 -5.44 8.74
CA GLU A 35 -0.91 -6.36 8.11
C GLU A 35 -1.04 -6.16 6.59
N SER A 36 -0.43 -5.12 6.01
CA SER A 36 -0.49 -4.82 4.58
C SER A 36 0.74 -5.31 3.80
N SER A 37 1.48 -6.25 4.38
CA SER A 37 2.57 -6.98 3.74
C SER A 37 2.00 -7.97 2.72
N LEU A 38 2.42 -7.84 1.46
CA LEU A 38 1.96 -8.69 0.35
C LEU A 38 2.90 -9.88 0.13
N VAL A 39 2.33 -11.08 0.00
CA VAL A 39 3.03 -12.30 -0.42
C VAL A 39 2.49 -12.83 -1.75
N MET A 40 3.20 -13.80 -2.34
CA MET A 40 2.78 -14.41 -3.61
C MET A 40 1.41 -15.07 -3.45
N GLY A 41 0.50 -14.80 -4.38
CA GLY A 41 -0.87 -15.34 -4.36
C GLY A 41 -1.89 -14.49 -3.59
N ASP A 42 -1.46 -13.41 -2.93
CA ASP A 42 -2.39 -12.42 -2.38
C ASP A 42 -3.16 -11.70 -3.48
N SER A 43 -4.26 -11.05 -3.10
CA SER A 43 -4.99 -10.15 -4.00
C SER A 43 -4.65 -8.72 -3.62
N LEU A 44 -3.98 -8.01 -4.54
CA LEU A 44 -3.62 -6.61 -4.36
C LEU A 44 -4.86 -5.76 -4.10
N ARG A 45 -5.92 -6.01 -4.88
CA ARG A 45 -7.21 -5.31 -4.74
C ARG A 45 -7.79 -5.46 -3.33
N ARG A 46 -7.85 -6.68 -2.78
CA ARG A 46 -8.40 -6.92 -1.44
C ARG A 46 -7.57 -6.22 -0.35
N SER A 47 -6.25 -6.25 -0.47
CA SER A 47 -5.35 -5.55 0.47
C SER A 47 -5.62 -4.04 0.47
N ILE A 48 -5.77 -3.44 -0.71
CA ILE A 48 -6.07 -2.01 -0.86
C ILE A 48 -7.47 -1.67 -0.34
N ASP A 49 -8.48 -2.51 -0.62
CA ASP A 49 -9.84 -2.31 -0.13
C ASP A 49 -9.88 -2.34 1.40
N ALA A 50 -9.18 -3.29 2.03
CA ALA A 50 -9.02 -3.33 3.47
C ALA A 50 -8.31 -2.06 3.99
N GLY A 51 -7.19 -1.69 3.36
CA GLY A 51 -6.42 -0.44 3.58
C GLY A 51 -7.29 0.81 3.63
N LEU A 52 -8.03 1.05 2.56
CA LEU A 52 -8.85 2.24 2.34
C LEU A 52 -10.15 2.25 3.15
N SER A 53 -10.63 1.09 3.61
CA SER A 53 -11.78 1.02 4.52
C SER A 53 -11.43 1.55 5.93
N GLN A 54 -10.16 1.42 6.33
CA GLN A 54 -9.70 1.79 7.67
C GLN A 54 -8.88 3.08 7.71
N SER A 55 -8.49 3.61 6.54
CA SER A 55 -7.53 4.71 6.40
C SER A 55 -8.01 5.80 5.45
N ARG A 56 -7.51 7.02 5.66
CA ARG A 56 -7.82 8.18 4.79
C ARG A 56 -7.06 8.17 3.47
N PHE A 57 -5.79 7.75 3.50
CA PHE A 57 -4.89 7.72 2.36
C PHE A 57 -4.22 6.35 2.23
N GLY A 58 -3.78 6.01 1.02
CA GLY A 58 -3.07 4.77 0.72
C GLY A 58 -1.73 5.02 0.06
N VAL A 59 -0.68 4.37 0.53
CA VAL A 59 0.63 4.40 -0.11
C VAL A 59 0.92 3.02 -0.64
N VAL A 60 1.41 2.92 -1.87
CA VAL A 60 1.77 1.63 -2.48
C VAL A 60 3.24 1.72 -2.90
N ILE A 61 4.08 0.91 -2.28
CA ILE A 61 5.52 0.87 -2.61
C ILE A 61 5.70 -0.01 -3.84
N LEU A 62 6.16 0.60 -4.94
CA LEU A 62 6.33 -0.07 -6.22
C LEU A 62 7.79 -0.46 -6.41
N SER A 63 8.09 -1.71 -6.08
CA SER A 63 9.44 -2.26 -6.15
C SER A 63 9.54 -3.44 -7.10
N ARG A 64 10.77 -3.93 -7.34
CA ARG A 64 10.98 -5.18 -8.08
C ARG A 64 10.29 -6.38 -7.41
N HIS A 65 10.32 -6.48 -6.07
CA HIS A 65 9.64 -7.57 -5.36
C HIS A 65 8.11 -7.41 -5.39
N PHE A 66 7.60 -6.17 -5.49
CA PHE A 66 6.18 -5.94 -5.75
C PHE A 66 5.79 -6.50 -7.11
N PHE A 67 6.50 -6.15 -8.17
CA PHE A 67 6.18 -6.63 -9.52
C PHE A 67 6.44 -8.14 -9.73
N SER A 68 7.30 -8.76 -8.92
CA SER A 68 7.57 -10.21 -9.01
C SER A 68 6.46 -11.09 -8.43
N LYS A 69 5.44 -10.53 -7.76
CA LYS A 69 4.32 -11.29 -7.18
C LYS A 69 3.23 -11.68 -8.20
N GLU A 70 3.49 -11.49 -9.50
CA GLU A 70 2.64 -11.91 -10.63
C GLU A 70 1.17 -11.48 -10.48
N TRP A 71 0.95 -10.19 -10.22
CA TRP A 71 -0.40 -9.63 -10.12
C TRP A 71 -1.19 -9.84 -11.41
N PRO A 72 -2.45 -10.29 -11.34
CA PRO A 72 -3.32 -10.29 -12.50
C PRO A 72 -3.43 -8.88 -13.10
N GLN A 73 -3.35 -8.76 -14.42
CA GLN A 73 -3.42 -7.46 -15.11
C GLN A 73 -4.65 -6.63 -14.69
N ARG A 74 -5.80 -7.28 -14.50
CA ARG A 74 -7.03 -6.68 -13.94
C ARG A 74 -6.88 -6.05 -12.55
N GLU A 75 -6.00 -6.55 -11.70
CA GLU A 75 -5.75 -5.95 -10.37
C GLU A 75 -4.89 -4.69 -10.50
N LEU A 76 -3.89 -4.70 -11.39
CA LEU A 76 -3.08 -3.51 -11.71
C LEU A 76 -3.93 -2.43 -12.37
N ASP A 77 -4.78 -2.79 -13.34
CA ASP A 77 -5.70 -1.84 -13.97
C ASP A 77 -6.70 -1.24 -12.97
N GLY A 78 -7.15 -2.07 -12.01
CA GLY A 78 -8.01 -1.64 -10.90
C GLY A 78 -7.32 -0.67 -9.94
N LEU A 79 -6.02 -0.83 -9.71
CA LEU A 79 -5.21 0.12 -8.92
C LEU A 79 -5.15 1.49 -9.60
N VAL A 80 -4.77 1.53 -10.88
CA VAL A 80 -4.62 2.77 -11.66
C VAL A 80 -5.94 3.51 -11.80
N SER A 81 -7.03 2.79 -12.08
CA SER A 81 -8.36 3.40 -12.23
C SER A 81 -8.84 4.11 -10.96
N ARG A 82 -8.45 3.62 -9.78
CA ARG A 82 -8.85 4.21 -8.49
C ARG A 82 -8.04 5.45 -8.12
N GLU A 83 -6.78 5.50 -8.51
CA GLU A 83 -5.95 6.71 -8.37
C GLU A 83 -6.58 7.89 -9.10
N ILE A 84 -7.13 7.65 -10.29
CA ILE A 84 -7.72 8.68 -11.16
C ILE A 84 -9.11 9.14 -10.65
N GLY A 85 -9.86 8.27 -9.96
CA GLY A 85 -11.29 8.50 -9.69
C GLY A 85 -11.67 9.04 -8.30
N GLU A 86 -10.96 8.65 -7.22
CA GLU A 86 -11.49 8.83 -5.85
C GLU A 86 -10.77 9.87 -4.98
N GLY A 87 -9.74 10.57 -5.49
CA GLY A 87 -8.98 11.55 -4.69
C GLY A 87 -8.24 10.95 -3.48
N LYS A 88 -8.29 9.63 -3.30
CA LYS A 88 -7.49 8.87 -2.34
C LYS A 88 -6.15 8.61 -3.01
N VAL A 89 -5.21 9.51 -2.72
CA VAL A 89 -3.87 9.55 -3.29
C VAL A 89 -3.18 8.22 -3.03
N ILE A 90 -3.02 7.40 -4.08
CA ILE A 90 -2.07 6.28 -4.12
C ILE A 90 -0.73 6.90 -4.50
N LEU A 91 0.24 6.89 -3.59
CA LEU A 91 1.58 7.35 -3.90
C LEU A 91 2.45 6.16 -4.27
N PRO A 92 2.88 6.03 -5.54
CA PRO A 92 3.95 5.11 -5.90
C PRO A 92 5.27 5.67 -5.34
N VAL A 93 5.90 4.92 -4.44
CA VAL A 93 7.23 5.22 -3.89
C VAL A 93 8.21 4.13 -4.31
#